data_AF-A0A954FPP2-F1
#
_entry.id   AF-A0A954FPP2-F1
#
_cell.length_a   1.000
_cell.length_b   1.000
_cell.length_c   1.000
_cell.angle_alpha   90.00
_cell.angle_beta   90.00
_cell.angle_gamma   90.00
#
_symmetry.space_group_name_H-M   'P 1'
#
loop_
_entity.id
_entity.type
_entity.pdbx_description
1 polymer ?
#
loop_
_entity_poly.entity_id
_entity_poly.type
_entity_poly.pdbx_seq_one_letter_code
_entity_poly.pdbx_strand_id
1 'polypeptide(L)'
;MPIFTISEIPKDGYDGPVVEERMRIAATKVILLTVSAVCPLLAGCISDHAWTRRSSVAPGSLTDSSPSASSAMDLHFGQPNKLVDSAGWIVGIPRKVLLWDRRVDNHDVGDETTETMASFARLHELEGVCIRVNQYDPLGEFSRLRTNQSVAPGWRYTFGTMRLISYTLAPGRVFGGDQYNPYTNSVYIYSDVPALAVEAAAYAKDVQSRSLPGTYAAVNELPFVSIWHETVNVRDAAAFMKTHGTDQQRTDGLRVLHANYGSTLAVATGAGPVAQVGAAVAGQLTGRFHASRHTAAASKSAMDGSGKPDGFPVKLASASQPED
;
A
#
# COMPACT_ATOMS: atom_id res chain seq x y z
N MET A 1 -26.80 -20.09 -63.21
CA MET A 1 -26.00 -20.13 -61.97
C MET A 1 -24.60 -20.60 -62.34
N PRO A 2 -23.55 -19.75 -62.28
CA PRO A 2 -22.20 -20.21 -62.57
C PRO A 2 -21.54 -20.77 -61.31
N ILE A 3 -20.92 -21.94 -61.47
CA ILE A 3 -20.08 -22.62 -60.48
C ILE A 3 -18.71 -21.95 -60.55
N PHE A 4 -18.27 -21.32 -59.46
CA PHE A 4 -16.92 -20.79 -59.33
C PHE A 4 -15.94 -21.94 -59.05
N THR A 5 -15.14 -22.27 -60.05
CA THR A 5 -13.98 -23.16 -59.92
C THR A 5 -12.85 -22.39 -59.22
N ILE A 6 -12.44 -22.84 -58.04
CA ILE A 6 -11.29 -22.29 -57.31
C ILE A 6 -10.02 -22.81 -57.98
N SER A 7 -9.33 -21.93 -58.71
CA SER A 7 -8.01 -22.19 -59.27
C SER A 7 -6.95 -22.22 -58.18
N GLU A 8 -5.96 -23.08 -58.40
CA GLU A 8 -4.80 -23.39 -57.58
C GLU A 8 -4.11 -22.17 -56.95
N ILE A 9 -3.92 -22.23 -55.62
CA ILE A 9 -3.05 -21.30 -54.90
C ILE A 9 -1.61 -21.84 -55.00
N PRO A 10 -0.65 -21.07 -55.55
CA PRO A 10 0.74 -21.51 -55.63
C PRO A 10 1.34 -21.61 -54.22
N LYS A 11 1.95 -22.75 -53.90
CA LYS A 11 2.52 -23.08 -52.58
C LYS A 11 3.99 -22.67 -52.42
N ASP A 12 4.52 -21.86 -53.34
CA ASP A 12 5.96 -21.63 -53.42
C ASP A 12 6.28 -20.18 -53.04
N GLY A 13 6.81 -19.98 -51.84
CA GLY A 13 7.37 -18.69 -51.42
C GLY A 13 6.96 -18.17 -50.04
N TYR A 14 6.71 -19.05 -49.06
CA TYR A 14 6.54 -18.60 -47.67
C TYR A 14 7.90 -18.56 -46.96
N ASP A 15 8.61 -17.44 -47.07
CA ASP A 15 9.76 -17.13 -46.21
C ASP A 15 9.28 -16.85 -44.78
N GLY A 16 9.00 -17.93 -44.05
CA GLY A 16 8.54 -17.95 -42.66
C GLY A 16 9.28 -17.00 -41.71
N PRO A 17 10.63 -16.88 -41.73
CA PRO A 17 11.32 -16.03 -40.77
C PRO A 17 11.06 -14.53 -40.98
N VAL A 18 10.87 -14.08 -42.23
CA VAL A 18 10.69 -12.65 -42.54
C VAL A 18 9.28 -12.17 -42.18
N VAL A 19 8.28 -13.03 -42.34
CA VAL A 19 6.88 -12.72 -41.98
C VAL A 19 6.72 -12.65 -40.47
N GLU A 20 7.36 -13.57 -39.73
CA GLU A 20 7.28 -13.62 -38.27
C GLU A 20 7.94 -12.39 -37.62
N GLU A 21 9.08 -11.95 -38.14
CA GLU A 21 9.77 -10.76 -37.63
C GLU A 21 8.99 -9.47 -37.93
N ARG A 22 8.38 -9.37 -39.12
CA ARG A 22 7.50 -8.24 -39.46
C ARG A 22 6.25 -8.20 -38.59
N MET A 23 5.66 -9.35 -38.24
CA MET A 23 4.52 -9.42 -37.32
C MET A 23 4.92 -9.02 -35.89
N ARG A 24 6.10 -9.44 -35.40
CA ARG A 24 6.60 -9.05 -34.07
C ARG A 24 6.84 -7.55 -33.98
N ILE A 25 7.44 -6.95 -35.01
CA ILE A 25 7.67 -5.49 -35.06
C ILE A 25 6.33 -4.73 -35.14
N ALA A 26 5.37 -5.22 -35.94
CA ALA A 26 4.05 -4.60 -36.05
C ALA A 26 3.26 -4.69 -34.72
N ALA A 27 3.24 -5.85 -34.07
CA ALA A 27 2.58 -6.03 -32.78
C ALA A 27 3.20 -5.15 -31.68
N THR A 28 4.53 -5.05 -31.65
CA THR A 28 5.24 -4.19 -30.69
C THR A 28 4.90 -2.71 -30.90
N LYS A 29 4.82 -2.26 -32.16
CA LYS A 29 4.42 -0.88 -32.49
C LYS A 29 2.96 -0.58 -32.14
N VAL A 30 2.05 -1.54 -32.35
CA VAL A 30 0.63 -1.39 -31.99
C VAL A 30 0.47 -1.30 -30.47
N ILE A 31 1.17 -2.14 -29.69
CA ILE A 31 1.14 -2.10 -28.22
C ILE A 31 1.72 -0.79 -27.67
N LEU A 32 2.83 -0.30 -28.23
CA LEU A 32 3.42 0.98 -27.83
C LEU A 32 2.49 2.17 -28.16
N LEU A 33 1.82 2.15 -29.31
CA LEU A 33 0.88 3.20 -29.70
C LEU A 33 -0.40 3.19 -28.85
N THR A 34 -0.94 2.02 -28.49
CA THR A 34 -2.11 1.94 -27.61
C THR A 34 -1.78 2.33 -26.17
N VAL A 35 -0.63 1.92 -25.63
CA VAL A 35 -0.19 2.33 -24.27
C VAL A 35 0.04 3.84 -24.21
N SER A 36 0.66 4.44 -25.23
CA SER A 36 0.90 5.88 -25.30
C SER A 36 -0.40 6.70 -25.47
N ALA A 37 -1.39 6.19 -26.19
CA ALA A 37 -2.67 6.88 -26.40
C ALA A 37 -3.63 6.77 -25.20
N VAL A 38 -3.56 5.69 -24.41
CA VAL A 38 -4.44 5.48 -23.25
C VAL A 38 -3.92 6.18 -21.98
N CYS A 39 -2.60 6.35 -21.84
CA CYS A 39 -1.99 6.99 -20.67
C CYS A 39 -2.47 8.44 -20.39
N PRO A 40 -2.62 9.35 -21.38
CA PRO A 40 -3.11 10.70 -21.12
C PRO A 40 -4.63 10.77 -20.87
N LEU A 41 -5.40 9.76 -21.26
CA LEU A 41 -6.85 9.71 -21.00
C LEU A 41 -7.19 9.32 -19.54
N LEU A 42 -6.28 8.65 -18.84
CA LEU A 42 -6.44 8.33 -17.42
C LEU A 42 -5.88 9.41 -16.47
N ALA A 43 -5.07 10.34 -16.99
CA ALA A 43 -4.50 11.43 -16.22
C ALA A 43 -5.39 12.69 -16.14
N GLY A 44 -6.43 12.78 -16.98
CA GLY A 44 -7.31 13.95 -17.06
C GLY A 44 -8.76 13.63 -16.72
N CYS A 45 -9.09 13.56 -15.42
CA CYS A 45 -10.41 13.84 -14.80
C CYS A 45 -10.49 13.25 -13.37
N ILE A 46 -9.61 13.68 -12.47
CA ILE A 46 -9.93 13.66 -11.02
C ILE A 46 -10.34 15.09 -10.67
N SER A 47 -11.62 15.38 -10.92
CA SER A 47 -12.27 16.57 -10.39
C SER A 47 -12.62 16.33 -8.93
N ASP A 48 -12.23 17.25 -8.05
CA ASP A 48 -12.49 17.29 -6.61
C ASP A 48 -13.98 17.38 -6.25
N HIS A 49 -14.77 16.33 -6.52
CA HIS A 49 -16.11 16.20 -5.97
C HIS A 49 -16.14 15.16 -4.84
N ALA A 50 -15.88 15.68 -3.64
CA ALA A 50 -16.60 15.40 -2.39
C ALA A 50 -17.10 13.96 -2.17
N TRP A 51 -16.20 13.09 -1.70
CA TRP A 51 -16.60 11.95 -0.86
C TRP A 51 -16.24 12.23 0.61
N THR A 52 -16.93 13.20 1.20
CA THR A 52 -16.92 13.43 2.65
C THR A 52 -17.90 12.47 3.33
N ARG A 53 -17.58 11.18 3.37
CA ARG A 53 -18.16 10.31 4.41
C ARG A 53 -17.42 10.61 5.71
N ARG A 54 -17.91 11.65 6.39
CA ARG A 54 -17.51 12.06 7.74
C ARG A 54 -17.91 10.95 8.71
N SER A 55 -17.00 10.01 9.01
CA SER A 55 -17.11 9.18 10.22
C SER A 55 -17.01 10.12 11.41
N SER A 56 -18.15 10.54 11.91
CA SER A 56 -18.25 11.37 13.11
C SER A 56 -18.12 10.43 14.30
N VAL A 57 -16.88 10.14 14.69
CA VAL A 57 -16.61 9.59 16.02
C VAL A 57 -16.81 10.76 16.98
N ALA A 58 -17.91 10.71 17.73
CA ALA A 58 -18.14 11.66 18.81
C ALA A 58 -17.02 11.52 19.86
N PRO A 59 -16.55 12.62 20.49
CA PRO A 59 -15.67 12.53 21.63
C PRO A 59 -16.47 12.02 22.83
N GLY A 60 -16.56 10.69 22.94
CA GLY A 60 -17.13 10.01 24.09
C GLY A 60 -16.18 10.12 25.28
N SER A 61 -16.71 10.70 26.36
CA SER A 61 -16.14 10.84 27.70
C SER A 61 -15.34 9.62 28.17
N LEU A 62 -14.05 9.82 28.43
CA LEU A 62 -13.18 8.88 29.16
C LEU A 62 -13.57 8.87 30.64
N THR A 63 -14.55 8.06 31.02
CA THR A 63 -14.77 7.72 32.44
C THR A 63 -15.30 6.30 32.55
N ASP A 64 -14.45 5.43 33.12
CA ASP A 64 -14.75 4.16 33.78
C ASP A 64 -15.69 3.17 33.07
N SER A 65 -15.07 2.19 32.42
CA SER A 65 -15.40 0.77 32.61
C SER A 65 -14.22 -0.09 32.15
N SER A 66 -13.72 -0.91 33.07
CA SER A 66 -12.68 -1.92 32.87
C SER A 66 -12.74 -2.60 31.48
N PRO A 67 -11.69 -2.53 30.65
CA PRO A 67 -11.70 -3.19 29.35
C PRO A 67 -11.66 -4.70 29.55
N SER A 68 -12.76 -5.36 29.20
CA SER A 68 -12.74 -6.77 28.85
C SER A 68 -11.70 -6.97 27.73
N ALA A 69 -10.73 -7.83 27.98
CA ALA A 69 -9.56 -8.11 27.15
C ALA A 69 -9.91 -8.81 25.82
N SER A 70 -10.63 -8.13 24.94
CA SER A 70 -11.14 -8.66 23.66
C SER A 70 -11.11 -7.59 22.57
N SER A 71 -9.93 -7.08 22.24
CA SER A 71 -9.59 -6.48 20.93
C SER A 71 -8.09 -6.13 20.90
N ALA A 72 -7.25 -7.04 21.42
CA ALA A 72 -5.81 -6.86 21.34
C ALA A 72 -5.37 -7.21 19.92
N MET A 73 -4.85 -6.20 19.21
CA MET A 73 -4.15 -6.39 17.95
C MET A 73 -3.11 -7.52 18.07
N ASP A 74 -3.19 -8.49 17.17
CA ASP A 74 -2.38 -9.71 17.23
C ASP A 74 -0.99 -9.44 16.62
N LEU A 75 -0.10 -8.86 17.43
CA LEU A 75 1.26 -8.46 17.03
C LEU A 75 2.28 -9.56 17.38
N HIS A 76 2.99 -10.05 16.38
CA HIS A 76 4.00 -11.11 16.52
C HIS A 76 5.36 -10.64 16.00
N PHE A 77 6.40 -10.86 16.81
CA PHE A 77 7.77 -10.56 16.45
C PHE A 77 8.55 -11.82 16.09
N GLY A 78 9.33 -11.76 15.01
CA GLY A 78 10.30 -12.78 14.67
C GLY A 78 11.49 -12.78 15.62
N GLN A 79 12.02 -13.96 15.93
CA GLN A 79 13.28 -14.07 16.67
C GLN A 79 14.44 -13.48 15.85
N PRO A 80 15.35 -12.69 16.43
CA PRO A 80 16.50 -12.15 15.71
C PRO A 80 17.35 -13.24 15.06
N ASN A 81 17.70 -13.10 13.77
CA ASN A 81 18.53 -14.08 13.06
C ASN A 81 19.50 -13.34 12.13
N LYS A 82 20.70 -13.07 12.64
CA LYS A 82 21.72 -12.28 11.94
C LYS A 82 22.03 -12.77 10.53
N LEU A 83 22.02 -14.08 10.27
CA LEU A 83 22.34 -14.61 8.93
C LEU A 83 21.23 -14.29 7.93
N VAL A 84 19.99 -14.59 8.30
CA VAL A 84 18.81 -14.33 7.44
C VAL A 84 18.58 -12.84 7.28
N ASP A 85 18.68 -12.08 8.37
CA ASP A 85 18.46 -10.63 8.37
C ASP A 85 19.56 -9.90 7.57
N SER A 86 20.82 -10.36 7.63
CA SER A 86 21.91 -9.80 6.79
C SER A 86 21.72 -10.13 5.32
N ALA A 87 21.30 -11.36 5.00
CA ALA A 87 20.98 -11.74 3.62
C ALA A 87 19.83 -10.87 3.09
N GLY A 88 18.78 -10.69 3.90
CA GLY A 88 17.65 -9.83 3.56
C GLY A 88 18.05 -8.38 3.36
N TRP A 89 18.91 -7.85 4.21
CA TRP A 89 19.43 -6.49 4.07
C TRP A 89 20.13 -6.27 2.72
N ILE A 90 20.97 -7.23 2.29
CA ILE A 90 21.67 -7.21 1.00
C ILE A 90 20.69 -7.33 -0.16
N VAL A 91 19.76 -8.29 -0.10
CA VAL A 91 18.74 -8.50 -1.13
C VAL A 91 17.85 -7.26 -1.28
N GLY A 92 17.60 -6.52 -0.20
CA GLY A 92 16.83 -5.27 -0.20
C GLY A 92 17.59 -4.04 -0.70
N ILE A 93 18.89 -4.11 -1.02
CA ILE A 93 19.68 -2.96 -1.52
C ILE A 93 19.01 -2.27 -2.73
N PRO A 94 18.52 -2.98 -3.76
CA PRO A 94 17.88 -2.34 -4.91
C PRO A 94 16.69 -1.48 -4.50
N ARG A 95 15.84 -1.95 -3.57
CA ARG A 95 14.66 -1.20 -3.11
C ARG A 95 15.06 -0.02 -2.21
N LYS A 96 16.09 -0.16 -1.37
CA LYS A 96 16.68 0.96 -0.61
C LYS A 96 17.18 2.08 -1.52
N VAL A 97 17.89 1.72 -2.59
CA VAL A 97 18.39 2.68 -3.59
C VAL A 97 17.23 3.32 -4.35
N LEU A 98 16.27 2.51 -4.80
CA LEU A 98 15.10 2.95 -5.55
C LEU A 98 14.25 3.95 -4.76
N LEU A 99 13.99 3.67 -3.48
CA LEU A 99 13.19 4.53 -2.60
C LEU A 99 14.02 5.62 -1.90
N TRP A 100 15.35 5.58 -2.06
CA TRP A 100 16.30 6.49 -1.42
C TRP A 100 16.11 6.56 0.11
N ASP A 101 15.85 5.43 0.74
CA ASP A 101 15.69 5.32 2.18
C ASP A 101 16.31 3.99 2.67
N ARG A 102 17.29 4.09 3.56
CA ARG A 102 18.05 2.93 4.06
C ARG A 102 17.25 2.06 5.01
N ARG A 103 16.16 2.58 5.58
CA ARG A 103 15.27 1.86 6.50
C ARG A 103 14.36 0.87 5.80
N VAL A 104 14.23 0.97 4.48
CA VAL A 104 13.43 0.05 3.66
C VAL A 104 14.08 -1.33 3.66
N ASP A 105 13.31 -2.37 3.97
CA ASP A 105 13.77 -3.76 4.06
C ASP A 105 15.06 -3.91 4.88
N ASN A 106 15.18 -3.14 5.98
CA ASN A 106 16.35 -3.20 6.86
C ASN A 106 16.29 -4.40 7.82
N HIS A 107 15.12 -5.04 7.96
CA HIS A 107 14.84 -6.14 8.88
C HIS A 107 15.13 -5.81 10.35
N ASP A 108 15.08 -4.52 10.69
CA ASP A 108 15.28 -4.00 12.03
C ASP A 108 14.22 -2.91 12.25
N VAL A 109 13.01 -3.35 12.60
CA VAL A 109 11.81 -2.51 12.68
C VAL A 109 11.73 -1.95 14.09
N GLY A 110 11.78 -0.63 14.23
CA GLY A 110 11.77 0.06 15.52
C GLY A 110 10.36 0.24 16.10
N ASP A 111 10.34 0.61 17.38
CA ASP A 111 9.10 0.82 18.14
C ASP A 111 8.21 1.87 17.46
N GLU A 112 8.79 2.98 16.97
CA GLU A 112 8.07 4.04 16.26
C GLU A 112 7.22 3.51 15.09
N THR A 113 7.79 2.65 14.25
CA THR A 113 7.10 2.03 13.12
C THR A 113 5.95 1.14 13.60
N THR A 114 6.21 0.31 14.62
CA THR A 114 5.19 -0.60 15.18
C THR A 114 4.06 0.15 15.88
N GLU A 115 4.37 1.20 16.66
CA GLU A 115 3.40 2.03 17.36
C GLU A 115 2.55 2.85 16.40
N THR A 116 3.16 3.39 15.34
CA THR A 116 2.43 4.16 14.31
C THR A 116 1.44 3.27 13.58
N MET A 117 1.88 2.09 13.14
CA MET A 117 1.01 1.09 12.51
C MET A 117 -0.07 0.61 13.48
N ALA A 118 0.28 0.33 14.74
CA ALA A 118 -0.70 -0.07 15.75
C ALA A 118 -1.74 1.02 16.02
N SER A 119 -1.33 2.29 15.96
CA SER A 119 -2.25 3.42 16.08
C SER A 119 -3.19 3.51 14.89
N PHE A 120 -2.69 3.31 13.66
CA PHE A 120 -3.53 3.22 12.47
C PHE A 120 -4.54 2.08 12.56
N ALA A 121 -4.08 0.88 12.93
CA ALA A 121 -4.94 -0.30 12.98
C ALA A 121 -5.98 -0.22 14.11
N ARG A 122 -5.66 0.41 15.26
CA ARG A 122 -6.66 0.72 16.30
C ARG A 122 -7.69 1.74 15.82
N LEU A 123 -7.25 2.83 15.19
CA LEU A 123 -8.13 3.89 14.68
C LEU A 123 -9.14 3.38 13.65
N HIS A 124 -8.76 2.34 12.91
CA HIS A 124 -9.58 1.75 11.86
C HIS A 124 -10.21 0.40 12.24
N GLU A 125 -10.18 0.03 13.52
CA GLU A 125 -10.80 -1.18 14.05
C GLU A 125 -10.42 -2.43 13.23
N LEU A 126 -9.13 -2.59 12.92
CA LEU A 126 -8.61 -3.71 12.13
C LEU A 126 -8.54 -5.00 12.96
N GLU A 127 -9.67 -5.42 13.50
CA GLU A 127 -9.81 -6.57 14.37
C GLU A 127 -9.48 -7.87 13.61
N GLY A 128 -8.82 -8.79 14.30
CA GLY A 128 -8.42 -10.09 13.74
C GLY A 128 -7.29 -10.04 12.72
N VAL A 129 -6.77 -8.86 12.34
CA VAL A 129 -5.55 -8.74 11.53
C VAL A 129 -4.36 -9.18 12.37
N CYS A 130 -3.59 -10.14 11.86
CA CYS A 130 -2.31 -10.52 12.45
C CYS A 130 -1.21 -9.66 11.86
N ILE A 131 -0.42 -9.02 12.72
CA ILE A 131 0.71 -8.21 12.30
C ILE A 131 1.98 -8.99 12.63
N ARG A 132 2.82 -9.21 11.62
CA ARG A 132 4.06 -9.97 11.72
C ARG A 132 5.24 -9.08 11.41
N VAL A 133 6.07 -8.82 12.41
CA VAL A 133 7.27 -8.00 12.29
C VAL A 133 8.47 -8.92 12.21
N ASN A 134 9.16 -8.96 11.07
CA ASN A 134 10.32 -9.82 10.80
C ASN A 134 10.10 -11.32 11.09
N GLN A 135 8.85 -11.79 11.13
CA GLN A 135 8.52 -13.16 11.48
C GLN A 135 8.33 -14.03 10.24
N TYR A 136 8.94 -15.21 10.26
CA TYR A 136 8.69 -16.27 9.30
C TYR A 136 7.96 -17.44 9.98
N ASP A 137 6.67 -17.61 9.69
CA ASP A 137 5.80 -18.63 10.30
C ASP A 137 4.83 -19.24 9.27
N PRO A 138 5.32 -20.12 8.36
CA PRO A 138 4.49 -20.72 7.32
C PRO A 138 3.38 -21.61 7.88
N LEU A 139 3.58 -22.25 9.03
CA LEU A 139 2.56 -23.10 9.65
C LEU A 139 1.43 -22.26 10.27
N GLY A 140 1.76 -21.15 10.93
CA GLY A 140 0.78 -20.18 11.39
C GLY A 140 0.00 -19.56 10.24
N GLU A 141 0.67 -19.20 9.14
CA GLU A 141 0.00 -18.70 7.94
C GLU A 141 -0.92 -19.74 7.29
N PHE A 142 -0.53 -21.02 7.25
CA PHE A 142 -1.42 -22.10 6.81
C PHE A 142 -2.63 -22.27 7.73
N SER A 143 -2.43 -22.17 9.04
CA SER A 143 -3.52 -22.21 10.02
C SER A 143 -4.52 -21.07 9.77
N ARG A 144 -4.02 -19.84 9.61
CA ARG A 144 -4.82 -18.66 9.29
C ARG A 144 -5.52 -18.77 7.94
N LEU A 145 -4.86 -19.32 6.93
CA LEU A 145 -5.47 -19.59 5.64
C LEU A 145 -6.71 -20.49 5.78
N ARG A 146 -6.68 -21.49 6.68
CA ARG A 146 -7.83 -22.36 6.92
C ARG A 146 -8.93 -21.71 7.75
N THR A 147 -8.58 -20.84 8.70
CA THR A 147 -9.54 -20.24 9.64
C THR A 147 -10.11 -18.90 9.18
N ASN A 148 -9.51 -18.23 8.19
CA ASN A 148 -9.97 -16.93 7.70
C ASN A 148 -11.31 -17.03 6.96
N GLN A 149 -12.43 -16.81 7.65
CA GLN A 149 -13.79 -16.86 7.07
C GLN A 149 -14.21 -15.57 6.34
N SER A 150 -13.39 -14.51 6.35
CA SER A 150 -13.70 -13.27 5.62
C SER A 150 -13.58 -13.43 4.08
N VAL A 151 -12.87 -14.47 3.64
CA VAL A 151 -12.65 -14.79 2.24
C VAL A 151 -13.33 -16.11 1.90
N ALA A 152 -14.12 -16.11 0.82
CA ALA A 152 -14.81 -17.30 0.34
C ALA A 152 -13.82 -18.45 0.04
N PRO A 153 -14.19 -19.72 0.31
CA PRO A 153 -13.29 -20.86 0.18
C PRO A 153 -12.59 -20.99 -1.17
N GLY A 154 -13.28 -20.66 -2.27
CA GLY A 154 -12.71 -20.69 -3.62
C GLY A 154 -11.46 -19.83 -3.76
N TRP A 155 -11.56 -18.54 -3.43
CA TRP A 155 -10.42 -17.60 -3.47
C TRP A 155 -9.35 -17.94 -2.42
N ARG A 156 -9.80 -18.34 -1.23
CA ARG A 156 -8.93 -18.70 -0.12
C ARG A 156 -7.99 -19.85 -0.48
N TYR A 157 -8.51 -20.96 -1.04
CA TYR A 157 -7.68 -22.12 -1.34
C TYR A 157 -7.01 -22.11 -2.72
N THR A 158 -7.37 -21.17 -3.61
CA THR A 158 -6.66 -20.98 -4.88
C THR A 158 -5.54 -19.95 -4.72
N PHE A 159 -5.89 -18.66 -4.75
CA PHE A 159 -4.92 -17.56 -4.63
C PHE A 159 -4.23 -17.55 -3.26
N GLY A 160 -4.95 -17.87 -2.18
CA GLY A 160 -4.34 -17.93 -0.86
C GLY A 160 -3.32 -19.06 -0.71
N THR A 161 -3.53 -20.22 -1.32
CA THR A 161 -2.51 -21.29 -1.36
C THR A 161 -1.31 -20.88 -2.20
N MET A 162 -1.52 -20.23 -3.35
CA MET A 162 -0.44 -19.69 -4.18
C MET A 162 0.40 -18.66 -3.40
N ARG A 163 -0.25 -17.73 -2.70
CA ARG A 163 0.41 -16.75 -1.83
C ARG A 163 1.17 -17.42 -0.68
N LEU A 164 0.59 -18.44 -0.04
CA LEU A 164 1.27 -19.20 1.02
C LEU A 164 2.51 -19.94 0.50
N ILE A 165 2.42 -20.58 -0.66
CA ILE A 165 3.57 -21.24 -1.30
C ILE A 165 4.64 -20.20 -1.63
N SER A 166 4.27 -19.06 -2.22
CA SER A 166 5.19 -17.97 -2.52
C SER A 166 5.87 -17.45 -1.25
N TYR A 167 5.13 -17.21 -0.17
CA TYR A 167 5.66 -16.84 1.14
C TYR A 167 6.64 -17.88 1.69
N THR A 168 6.34 -19.16 1.52
CA THR A 168 7.16 -20.28 2.04
C THR A 168 8.46 -20.46 1.25
N LEU A 169 8.41 -20.29 -0.07
CA LEU A 169 9.58 -20.46 -0.94
C LEU A 169 10.46 -19.21 -1.01
N ALA A 170 9.84 -18.03 -0.95
CA ALA A 170 10.49 -16.73 -0.97
C ALA A 170 10.13 -15.98 0.34
N PRO A 171 10.78 -16.32 1.46
CA PRO A 171 10.45 -15.72 2.75
C PRO A 171 10.64 -14.20 2.66
N GLY A 172 9.60 -13.44 3.02
CA GLY A 172 9.67 -11.97 3.06
C GLY A 172 10.78 -11.47 3.99
N ARG A 173 11.22 -12.30 4.95
CA ARG A 173 12.39 -12.02 5.78
C ARG A 173 13.72 -11.92 4.99
N VAL A 174 13.77 -12.45 3.77
CA VAL A 174 14.90 -12.33 2.85
C VAL A 174 14.58 -11.39 1.68
N PHE A 175 13.38 -11.48 1.12
CA PHE A 175 13.02 -10.69 -0.06
C PHE A 175 12.43 -9.31 0.26
N GLY A 176 12.14 -9.04 1.54
CA GLY A 176 11.53 -7.81 2.00
C GLY A 176 10.08 -7.66 1.54
N GLY A 177 9.61 -6.42 1.54
CA GLY A 177 8.28 -6.04 1.08
C GLY A 177 7.25 -6.04 2.19
N ASP A 178 7.03 -4.85 2.75
CA ASP A 178 5.89 -4.58 3.62
C ASP A 178 4.60 -4.76 2.80
N GLN A 179 3.73 -5.66 3.22
CA GLN A 179 2.53 -6.00 2.46
C GLN A 179 1.45 -6.64 3.35
N TYR A 180 0.22 -6.64 2.86
CA TYR A 180 -0.90 -7.34 3.47
C TYR A 180 -1.34 -8.53 2.60
N ASN A 181 -1.57 -9.67 3.24
CA ASN A 181 -2.14 -10.86 2.63
C ASN A 181 -3.62 -11.01 3.01
N PRO A 182 -4.56 -10.75 2.09
CA PRO A 182 -5.99 -10.83 2.36
C PRO A 182 -6.48 -12.26 2.65
N TYR A 183 -5.77 -13.28 2.18
CA TYR A 183 -6.19 -14.68 2.32
C TYR A 183 -5.88 -15.25 3.70
N THR A 184 -4.85 -14.75 4.37
CA THR A 184 -4.50 -15.10 5.76
C THR A 184 -4.85 -14.00 6.76
N ASN A 185 -5.34 -12.85 6.28
CA ASN A 185 -5.59 -11.66 7.09
C ASN A 185 -4.35 -11.27 7.91
N SER A 186 -3.19 -11.24 7.26
CA SER A 186 -1.88 -11.00 7.88
C SER A 186 -1.15 -9.84 7.20
N VAL A 187 -0.61 -8.92 8.00
CA VAL A 187 0.30 -7.85 7.56
C VAL A 187 1.72 -8.28 7.89
N TYR A 188 2.63 -8.21 6.92
CA TYR A 188 4.06 -8.46 7.13
C TYR A 188 4.84 -7.16 7.02
N ILE A 189 5.69 -6.89 8.02
CA ILE A 189 6.51 -5.67 8.09
C ILE A 189 7.98 -6.07 8.19
N TYR A 190 8.80 -5.51 7.29
CA TYR A 190 10.24 -5.73 7.21
C TYR A 190 11.05 -4.43 7.11
N SER A 191 10.37 -3.29 6.89
CA SER A 191 10.97 -1.97 6.79
C SER A 191 10.72 -1.15 8.05
N ASP A 192 11.72 -0.41 8.50
CA ASP A 192 11.56 0.59 9.55
C ASP A 192 11.08 1.94 8.99
N VAL A 193 9.96 1.90 8.26
CA VAL A 193 9.35 3.08 7.65
C VAL A 193 7.87 3.11 8.05
N PRO A 194 7.47 3.97 9.00
CA PRO A 194 6.10 4.02 9.49
C PRO A 194 5.06 4.16 8.37
N ALA A 195 5.38 4.93 7.33
CA ALA A 195 4.49 5.16 6.20
C ALA A 195 4.22 3.88 5.38
N LEU A 196 5.23 3.03 5.14
CA LEU A 196 5.04 1.76 4.41
C LEU A 196 4.28 0.73 5.24
N ALA A 197 4.53 0.69 6.56
CA ALA A 197 3.77 -0.17 7.46
C ALA A 197 2.29 0.24 7.52
N VAL A 198 2.02 1.55 7.55
CA VAL A 198 0.66 2.09 7.48
C VAL A 198 0.03 1.81 6.11
N GLU A 199 0.76 1.90 5.00
CA GLU A 199 0.27 1.53 3.66
C GLU A 199 -0.18 0.06 3.59
N ALA A 200 0.62 -0.86 4.13
CA ALA A 200 0.25 -2.26 4.22
C ALA A 200 -1.01 -2.47 5.08
N ALA A 201 -1.12 -1.79 6.22
CA ALA A 201 -2.31 -1.83 7.05
C ALA A 201 -3.54 -1.14 6.40
N ALA A 202 -3.33 -0.10 5.60
CA ALA A 202 -4.38 0.55 4.83
C ALA A 202 -5.00 -0.39 3.80
N TYR A 203 -4.22 -1.32 3.25
CA TYR A 203 -4.77 -2.37 2.40
C TYR A 203 -5.68 -3.33 3.17
N ALA A 204 -5.34 -3.67 4.41
CA ALA A 204 -6.20 -4.48 5.28
C ALA A 204 -7.54 -3.77 5.53
N LYS A 205 -7.51 -2.48 5.87
CA LYS A 205 -8.69 -1.62 5.99
C LYS A 205 -9.55 -1.64 4.72
N ASP A 206 -8.92 -1.44 3.57
CA ASP A 206 -9.60 -1.40 2.28
C ASP A 206 -10.33 -2.71 1.99
N VAL A 207 -9.64 -3.85 2.11
CA VAL A 207 -10.20 -5.20 1.88
C VAL A 207 -11.35 -5.51 2.84
N GLN A 208 -11.18 -5.24 4.14
CA GLN A 208 -12.21 -5.51 5.15
C GLN A 208 -13.47 -4.66 4.97
N SER A 209 -13.34 -3.47 4.36
CA SER A 209 -14.49 -2.60 4.06
C SER A 209 -15.35 -3.09 2.88
N ARG A 210 -14.92 -4.11 2.14
CA ARG A 210 -15.63 -4.59 0.94
C ARG A 210 -16.66 -5.66 1.28
N SER A 211 -17.75 -5.68 0.51
CA SER A 211 -18.80 -6.70 0.64
C SER A 211 -18.34 -8.10 0.21
N LEU A 212 -17.40 -8.17 -0.73
CA LEU A 212 -16.78 -9.41 -1.21
C LEU A 212 -15.25 -9.32 -1.11
N PRO A 213 -14.67 -9.41 0.11
CA PRO A 213 -13.22 -9.23 0.32
C PRO A 213 -12.36 -10.15 -0.54
N GLY A 214 -12.77 -11.43 -0.67
CA GLY A 214 -12.07 -12.43 -1.47
C GLY A 214 -12.04 -12.12 -2.97
N THR A 215 -13.18 -11.73 -3.54
CA THR A 215 -13.26 -11.37 -4.96
C THR A 215 -12.49 -10.09 -5.23
N TYR A 216 -12.62 -9.10 -4.33
CA TYR A 216 -11.86 -7.86 -4.42
C TYR A 216 -10.35 -8.12 -4.40
N ALA A 217 -9.87 -8.92 -3.44
CA ALA A 217 -8.46 -9.32 -3.35
C ALA A 217 -7.99 -10.02 -4.63
N ALA A 218 -8.71 -11.06 -5.09
CA ALA A 218 -8.31 -11.84 -6.26
C ALA A 218 -8.28 -11.03 -7.55
N VAL A 219 -9.22 -10.10 -7.74
CA VAL A 219 -9.22 -9.21 -8.90
C VAL A 219 -8.02 -8.24 -8.86
N ASN A 220 -7.64 -7.78 -7.66
CA ASN A 220 -6.49 -6.91 -7.46
C ASN A 220 -5.13 -7.62 -7.57
N GLU A 221 -5.10 -8.95 -7.65
CA GLU A 221 -3.90 -9.72 -8.02
C GLU A 221 -3.61 -9.67 -9.52
N LEU A 222 -4.59 -9.28 -10.35
CA LEU A 222 -4.42 -9.18 -11.79
C LEU A 222 -3.58 -7.93 -12.14
N PRO A 223 -2.71 -8.02 -13.15
CA PRO A 223 -2.01 -6.85 -13.68
C PRO A 223 -2.98 -5.72 -14.01
N PHE A 224 -2.51 -4.47 -13.91
CA PHE A 224 -3.26 -3.22 -14.13
C PHE A 224 -4.38 -2.91 -13.13
N VAL A 225 -5.16 -3.91 -12.70
CA VAL A 225 -6.24 -3.70 -11.72
C VAL A 225 -5.66 -3.39 -10.34
N SER A 226 -4.48 -3.94 -10.05
CA SER A 226 -3.73 -3.70 -8.82
C SER A 226 -3.44 -2.21 -8.53
N ILE A 227 -3.40 -1.36 -9.55
CA ILE A 227 -3.09 0.07 -9.38
C ILE A 227 -4.18 0.78 -8.57
N TRP A 228 -5.44 0.34 -8.69
CA TRP A 228 -6.55 1.01 -8.02
C TRP A 228 -6.47 0.89 -6.50
N HIS A 229 -6.31 -0.32 -5.96
CA HIS A 229 -6.19 -0.51 -4.51
C HIS A 229 -4.92 0.16 -3.98
N GLU A 230 -3.81 0.09 -4.72
CA GLU A 230 -2.57 0.78 -4.35
C GLU A 230 -2.80 2.29 -4.21
N THR A 231 -3.53 2.92 -5.15
CA THR A 231 -3.89 4.34 -5.07
C THR A 231 -4.68 4.66 -3.80
N VAL A 232 -5.65 3.81 -3.45
CA VAL A 232 -6.47 3.95 -2.24
C VAL A 232 -5.59 3.85 -0.98
N ASN A 233 -4.73 2.84 -0.93
CA ASN A 233 -3.85 2.56 0.21
C ASN A 233 -2.86 3.70 0.44
N VAL A 234 -2.18 4.16 -0.61
CA VAL A 234 -1.24 5.28 -0.57
C VAL A 234 -1.93 6.55 -0.09
N ARG A 235 -3.15 6.83 -0.58
CA ARG A 235 -3.92 8.01 -0.16
C ARG A 235 -4.27 7.94 1.32
N ASP A 236 -4.74 6.79 1.79
CA ASP A 236 -5.12 6.60 3.19
C ASP A 236 -3.89 6.68 4.12
N ALA A 237 -2.78 6.08 3.72
CA ALA A 237 -1.51 6.20 4.45
C ALA A 237 -0.98 7.64 4.47
N ALA A 238 -0.97 8.32 3.33
CA ALA A 238 -0.57 9.73 3.24
C ALA A 238 -1.46 10.64 4.10
N ALA A 239 -2.77 10.41 4.10
CA ALA A 239 -3.71 11.15 4.94
C ALA A 239 -3.46 10.91 6.43
N PHE A 240 -3.17 9.66 6.81
CA PHE A 240 -2.81 9.32 8.19
C PHE A 240 -1.51 9.98 8.62
N MET A 241 -0.43 9.87 7.82
CA MET A 241 0.86 10.50 8.08
C MET A 241 0.75 12.01 8.17
N LYS A 242 -0.12 12.62 7.37
CA LYS A 242 -0.38 14.07 7.42
C LYS A 242 -1.06 14.49 8.72
N THR A 243 -1.98 13.68 9.22
CA THR A 243 -2.83 14.02 10.37
C THR A 243 -2.14 13.70 11.71
N HIS A 244 -1.41 12.58 11.78
CA HIS A 244 -0.87 12.04 13.03
C HIS A 244 0.66 12.02 13.09
N GLY A 245 1.35 12.15 11.94
CA GLY A 245 2.81 12.18 11.91
C GLY A 245 3.39 13.54 12.31
N THR A 246 4.56 13.51 12.93
CA THR A 246 5.44 14.67 13.10
C THR A 246 5.81 15.28 11.73
N ASP A 247 6.31 16.51 11.72
CA ASP A 247 6.70 17.19 10.46
C ASP A 247 7.74 16.39 9.67
N GLN A 248 8.69 15.76 10.37
CA GLN A 248 9.69 14.89 9.75
C GLN A 248 9.07 13.61 9.21
N GLN A 249 8.27 12.89 10.02
CA GLN A 249 7.58 11.67 9.59
C GLN A 249 6.65 11.92 8.40
N ARG A 250 5.97 13.07 8.37
CA ARG A 250 5.11 13.48 7.26
C ARG A 250 5.92 13.68 5.98
N THR A 251 7.03 14.41 6.06
CA THR A 251 7.86 14.72 4.89
C THR A 251 8.54 13.47 4.35
N ASP A 252 9.19 12.69 5.21
CA ASP A 252 9.86 11.46 4.80
C ASP A 252 8.86 10.39 4.36
N GLY A 253 7.75 10.24 5.09
CA GLY A 253 6.69 9.30 4.75
C GLY A 253 6.06 9.58 3.39
N LEU A 254 5.69 10.84 3.10
CA LEU A 254 5.15 11.22 1.79
C LEU A 254 6.16 10.99 0.67
N ARG A 255 7.45 11.26 0.90
CA ARG A 255 8.51 11.00 -0.09
C ARG A 255 8.60 9.51 -0.42
N VAL A 256 8.67 8.66 0.59
CA VAL A 256 8.83 7.21 0.41
C VAL A 256 7.56 6.57 -0.18
N LEU A 257 6.37 6.95 0.30
CA LEU A 257 5.09 6.47 -0.23
C LEU A 257 4.93 6.74 -1.73
N HIS A 258 5.15 7.98 -2.17
CA HIS A 258 5.00 8.32 -3.59
C HIS A 258 6.08 7.64 -4.45
N ALA A 259 7.29 7.46 -3.92
CA ALA A 259 8.34 6.72 -4.61
C ALA A 259 7.97 5.24 -4.79
N ASN A 260 7.43 4.61 -3.72
CA ASN A 260 6.95 3.23 -3.74
C ASN A 260 5.81 3.08 -4.74
N TYR A 261 4.80 3.95 -4.67
CA TYR A 261 3.69 4.00 -5.61
C TYR A 261 4.13 4.13 -7.07
N GLY A 262 5.05 5.05 -7.37
CA GLY A 262 5.60 5.23 -8.72
C GLY A 262 6.31 3.97 -9.23
N SER A 263 7.11 3.32 -8.37
CA SER A 263 7.72 2.04 -8.68
C SER A 263 6.68 0.94 -8.94
N THR A 264 5.66 0.81 -8.09
CA THR A 264 4.57 -0.17 -8.23
C THR A 264 3.84 0.02 -9.56
N LEU A 265 3.53 1.27 -9.93
CA LEU A 265 2.86 1.60 -11.19
C LEU A 265 3.68 1.17 -12.42
N ALA A 266 5.00 1.39 -12.40
CA ALA A 266 5.87 0.97 -13.48
C ALA A 266 5.90 -0.56 -13.64
N VAL A 267 5.95 -1.30 -12.53
CA VAL A 267 5.88 -2.77 -12.56
C VAL A 267 4.53 -3.26 -13.07
N ALA A 268 3.43 -2.67 -12.58
CA ALA A 268 2.08 -3.06 -12.96
C ALA A 268 1.78 -2.83 -14.45
N THR A 269 2.49 -1.89 -15.09
CA THR A 269 2.39 -1.61 -16.53
C THR A 269 3.35 -2.44 -17.40
N GLY A 270 4.13 -3.35 -16.79
CA GLY A 270 5.14 -4.14 -17.48
C GLY A 270 6.35 -3.33 -17.94
N ALA A 271 6.56 -2.14 -17.36
CA ALA A 271 7.68 -1.30 -17.72
C ALA A 271 8.99 -1.91 -17.19
N GLY A 272 10.06 -1.83 -17.99
CA GLY A 272 11.36 -2.40 -17.61
C GLY A 272 12.03 -1.66 -16.44
N PRO A 273 13.15 -2.19 -15.90
CA PRO A 273 13.80 -1.64 -14.70
C PRO A 273 14.16 -0.15 -14.78
N VAL A 274 14.54 0.35 -15.96
CA VAL A 274 14.85 1.77 -16.17
C VAL A 274 13.60 2.65 -15.97
N ALA A 275 12.44 2.21 -16.48
CA ALA A 275 11.18 2.92 -16.30
C ALA A 275 10.72 2.87 -14.84
N GLN A 276 10.99 1.77 -14.12
CA GLN A 276 10.74 1.67 -12.68
C GLN A 276 11.53 2.71 -11.87
N VAL A 277 12.83 2.84 -12.15
CA VAL A 277 13.67 3.88 -11.52
C VAL A 277 13.14 5.28 -11.86
N GLY A 278 12.83 5.55 -13.12
CA GLY A 278 12.27 6.83 -13.54
C GLY A 278 10.95 7.18 -12.83
N ALA A 279 10.05 6.21 -12.69
CA ALA A 279 8.78 6.39 -12.00
C ALA A 279 8.96 6.58 -10.49
N ALA A 280 9.89 5.88 -9.85
CA ALA A 280 10.22 6.11 -8.45
C ALA A 280 10.77 7.52 -8.22
N VAL A 281 11.66 8.01 -9.09
CA VAL A 281 12.18 9.39 -9.03
C VAL A 281 11.05 10.41 -9.21
N ALA A 282 10.16 10.21 -10.19
CA ALA A 282 8.98 11.07 -10.38
C ALA A 282 8.06 11.08 -9.15
N GLY A 283 7.89 9.91 -8.52
CA GLY A 283 7.20 9.75 -7.24
C GLY A 283 7.86 10.56 -6.12
N GLN A 284 9.18 10.47 -5.95
CA GLN A 284 9.92 11.24 -4.96
C GLN A 284 9.75 12.75 -5.15
N LEU A 285 9.80 13.24 -6.39
CA LEU A 285 9.60 14.65 -6.71
C LEU A 285 8.19 15.11 -6.35
N THR A 286 7.18 14.30 -6.69
CA THR A 286 5.77 14.55 -6.34
C THR A 286 5.59 14.60 -4.82
N GLY A 287 6.15 13.63 -4.09
CA GLY A 287 6.10 13.58 -2.63
C GLY A 287 6.73 14.82 -1.98
N ARG A 288 7.88 15.27 -2.48
CA ARG A 288 8.54 16.51 -2.00
C ARG A 288 7.69 17.76 -2.24
N PHE A 289 7.04 17.84 -3.40
CA PHE A 289 6.16 18.96 -3.74
C PHE A 289 4.92 19.01 -2.84
N HIS A 290 4.33 17.85 -2.51
CA HIS A 290 3.23 17.79 -1.55
C HIS A 290 3.68 18.19 -0.13
N ALA A 291 4.85 17.75 0.30
CA ALA A 291 5.40 18.14 1.60
C ALA A 291 5.66 19.66 1.71
N SER A 292 6.23 20.29 0.67
CA SER A 292 6.56 21.72 0.68
C SER A 292 5.33 22.65 0.66
N ARG A 293 4.24 22.23 0.01
CA ARG A 293 2.97 22.98 0.06
C ARG A 293 2.40 23.07 1.47
N HIS A 294 2.63 22.05 2.30
CA HIS A 294 2.15 22.03 3.68
C HIS A 294 2.97 22.93 4.59
N THR A 295 4.29 22.95 4.45
CA THR A 295 5.14 23.88 5.21
C THR A 295 4.86 25.34 4.84
N ALA A 296 4.64 25.62 3.56
CA ALA A 296 4.29 26.97 3.09
C ALA A 296 2.90 27.44 3.56
N ALA A 297 1.90 26.54 3.61
CA ALA A 297 0.58 26.88 4.13
C ALA A 297 0.59 27.11 5.65
N ALA A 298 1.38 26.32 6.39
CA ALA A 298 1.56 26.48 7.83
C ALA A 298 2.29 27.78 8.17
N SER A 299 3.37 28.11 7.45
CA SER A 299 4.11 29.36 7.65
C SER A 299 3.27 30.59 7.32
N LYS A 300 2.47 30.55 6.25
CA LYS A 300 1.53 31.63 5.91
C LYS A 300 0.47 31.82 7.00
N SER A 301 -0.09 30.74 7.53
CA SER A 301 -1.08 30.82 8.63
C SER A 301 -0.46 31.39 9.92
N ALA A 302 0.84 31.14 10.17
CA ALA A 302 1.56 31.73 11.29
C ALA A 302 1.92 33.22 11.06
N MET A 303 2.25 33.62 9.83
CA MET A 303 2.55 35.01 9.47
C MET A 303 1.30 35.90 9.40
N ASP A 304 0.16 35.35 8.98
CA ASP A 304 -1.14 36.04 8.96
C ASP A 304 -1.76 36.16 10.38
N GLY A 305 -0.97 35.88 11.43
CA GLY A 305 -1.26 36.01 12.86
C GLY A 305 -1.59 37.44 13.36
N SER A 306 -2.46 38.15 12.65
CA SER A 306 -3.33 39.21 13.20
C SER A 306 -4.65 38.65 13.77
N GLY A 307 -4.79 37.33 13.85
CA GLY A 307 -5.95 36.64 14.44
C GLY A 307 -5.93 36.68 15.96
N LYS A 308 -6.60 37.68 16.52
CA LYS A 308 -7.11 37.79 17.90
C LYS A 308 -7.36 36.42 18.56
N PRO A 309 -6.92 36.18 19.81
CA PRO A 309 -7.29 34.97 20.52
C PRO A 309 -8.80 34.99 20.74
N ASP A 310 -9.53 34.15 20.00
CA ASP A 310 -10.91 33.83 20.34
C ASP A 310 -10.87 33.08 21.66
N GLY A 311 -11.16 33.82 22.72
CA GLY A 311 -11.27 33.30 24.06
C GLY A 311 -12.25 32.14 24.08
N PHE A 312 -11.73 30.94 24.32
CA PHE A 312 -12.50 29.94 25.04
C PHE A 312 -12.85 30.55 26.40
N PRO A 313 -14.14 30.65 26.78
CA PRO A 313 -14.47 30.92 28.15
C PRO A 313 -14.04 29.71 28.97
N VAL A 314 -12.86 29.79 29.59
CA VAL A 314 -12.53 28.96 30.74
C VAL A 314 -13.52 29.36 31.82
N LYS A 315 -14.60 28.59 31.93
CA LYS A 315 -15.52 28.67 33.06
C LYS A 315 -14.75 28.12 34.26
N LEU A 316 -14.04 29.00 34.97
CA LEU A 316 -13.48 28.72 36.29
C LEU A 316 -14.65 28.25 37.16
N ALA A 317 -14.64 26.97 37.50
CA ALA A 317 -15.49 26.42 38.53
C ALA A 317 -15.13 27.13 39.84
N SER A 318 -16.04 27.97 40.31
CA SER A 318 -16.05 28.54 41.65
C SER A 318 -15.94 27.40 42.66
N ALA A 319 -14.83 27.34 43.39
CA ALA A 319 -14.70 26.54 44.58
C ALA A 319 -15.75 27.03 45.60
N SER A 320 -16.68 26.17 45.97
CA SER A 320 -17.51 26.34 47.15
C SER A 320 -16.62 26.22 48.39
N GLN A 321 -16.53 27.29 49.18
CA GLN A 321 -16.01 27.21 50.54
C GLN A 321 -16.96 26.35 51.40
N PRO A 322 -16.43 25.59 52.38
CA PRO A 322 -17.25 25.02 53.44
C PRO A 322 -17.58 26.15 54.44
N GLU A 323 -18.85 26.33 54.75
CA GLU A 323 -19.26 26.98 56.00
C GLU A 323 -19.52 25.89 57.05
N ASP A 324 -19.09 26.20 58.26
CA ASP A 324 -19.23 25.42 59.50
C ASP A 324 -20.70 25.22 59.94
#